data_AF-A0A0K2Y2P2-F1
#
_entry.id   AF-A0A0K2Y2P2-F1
#
_cell.length_a   1.000
_cell.length_b   1.000
_cell.length_c   1.000
_cell.angle_alpha   90.00
_cell.angle_beta   90.00
_cell.angle_gamma   90.00
#
_symmetry.space_group_name_H-M   'P 1'
#
loop_
_entity.id
_entity.type
_entity.pdbx_description
1 polymer ?
#
loop_
_entity_poly.entity_id
_entity_poly.type
_entity_poly.pdbx_seq_one_letter_code
_entity_poly.pdbx_strand_id
1 'polypeptide(L)'
;MIQSPEEKEAFIKSLDLRTSATPIPASLDVEGFLKSLKGVKNHKRFIEHLASREDKQRRLGFLNLVEPTLNHPDFVMLNNDVGRKKYAKVFQKDNGKHLTYLLVTAEDDKLLITGIPDVRRSYIIKEIKDADIIYSFIRPGS
;
A
#
# COMPACT_ATOMS: atom_id res chain seq x y z
N MET A 1 -2.83 15.06 9.47
CA MET A 1 -4.02 14.20 9.53
C MET A 1 -5.10 14.88 8.71
N ILE A 2 -5.83 14.14 7.89
CA ILE A 2 -6.84 14.66 6.94
C ILE A 2 -8.14 13.89 7.20
N GLN A 3 -9.25 14.60 7.39
CA GLN A 3 -10.55 13.99 7.71
C GLN A 3 -11.71 14.66 6.96
N SER A 4 -11.70 16.00 6.84
CA SER A 4 -12.83 16.71 6.24
C SER A 4 -12.89 16.51 4.72
N PRO A 5 -14.08 16.64 4.09
CA PRO A 5 -14.19 16.61 2.63
C PRO A 5 -13.28 17.62 1.93
N GLU A 6 -13.16 18.83 2.47
CA GLU A 6 -12.32 19.91 1.93
C GLU A 6 -10.84 19.57 2.02
N GLU A 7 -10.39 19.03 3.16
CA GLU A 7 -9.01 18.58 3.35
C GLU A 7 -8.66 17.42 2.42
N LYS A 8 -9.60 16.48 2.21
CA LYS A 8 -9.44 15.36 1.26
C LYS A 8 -9.32 15.86 -0.18
N GLU A 9 -10.17 16.80 -0.59
CA GLU A 9 -10.08 17.39 -1.93
C GLU A 9 -8.78 18.18 -2.13
N ALA A 10 -8.33 18.94 -1.12
CA ALA A 10 -7.03 19.61 -1.14
C ALA A 10 -5.88 18.59 -1.25
N PHE A 11 -5.93 17.51 -0.47
CA PHE A 11 -4.95 16.43 -0.53
C PHE A 11 -4.91 15.79 -1.92
N ILE A 12 -6.06 15.42 -2.50
CA ILE A 12 -6.16 14.83 -3.86
C ILE A 12 -5.55 15.75 -4.92
N LYS A 13 -5.80 17.07 -4.84
CA LYS A 13 -5.23 18.07 -5.76
C LYS A 13 -3.71 18.18 -5.61
N SER A 14 -3.21 18.12 -4.38
CA SER A 14 -1.78 18.15 -4.07
C SER A 14 -1.06 16.81 -4.24
N LEU A 15 -1.80 15.73 -4.50
CA LEU A 15 -1.27 14.36 -4.52
C LEU A 15 -0.37 14.14 -5.74
N ASP A 16 0.91 14.49 -5.61
CA ASP A 16 1.96 14.10 -6.53
C ASP A 16 2.78 12.93 -5.97
N LEU A 17 2.26 11.74 -6.23
CA LEU A 17 2.86 10.45 -5.92
C LEU A 17 4.27 10.26 -6.50
N ARG A 18 4.70 11.07 -7.47
CA ARG A 18 6.04 10.93 -8.09
C ARG A 18 7.13 11.45 -7.16
N THR A 19 6.84 12.46 -6.36
CA THR A 19 7.83 13.11 -5.47
C THR A 19 8.26 12.22 -4.30
N SER A 20 7.46 11.22 -3.96
CA SER A 20 7.74 10.24 -2.89
C SER A 20 8.26 8.89 -3.39
N ALA A 21 8.43 8.74 -4.71
CA ALA A 21 8.76 7.45 -5.29
C ALA A 21 10.13 6.93 -4.85
N THR A 22 10.17 5.72 -4.30
CA THR A 22 11.41 5.04 -3.92
C THR A 22 11.76 3.93 -4.92
N PRO A 23 13.04 3.56 -5.10
CA PRO A 23 13.39 2.40 -5.92
C PRO A 23 12.66 1.12 -5.50
N ILE A 24 12.32 0.25 -6.46
CA ILE A 24 11.79 -1.08 -6.15
C ILE A 24 12.91 -1.91 -5.48
N PRO A 25 12.69 -2.47 -4.27
CA PRO A 25 13.69 -3.33 -3.63
C PRO A 25 14.00 -4.58 -4.45
N ALA A 26 15.09 -5.27 -4.14
CA ALA A 26 15.37 -6.58 -4.73
C ALA A 26 14.15 -7.52 -4.58
N SER A 27 13.90 -8.33 -5.60
CA SER A 27 12.80 -9.30 -5.60
C SER A 27 12.92 -10.24 -4.40
N LEU A 28 11.78 -10.56 -3.80
CA LEU A 28 11.70 -11.44 -2.64
C LEU A 28 10.84 -12.64 -3.02
N ASP A 29 11.39 -13.84 -2.86
CA ASP A 29 10.66 -15.08 -3.09
C ASP A 29 9.76 -15.43 -1.90
N VAL A 30 8.97 -16.49 -2.05
CA VAL A 30 8.04 -16.93 -1.00
C VAL A 30 8.79 -17.34 0.27
N GLU A 31 9.91 -18.05 0.17
CA GLU A 31 10.67 -18.49 1.35
C GLU A 31 11.26 -17.30 2.12
N GLY A 32 11.85 -16.34 1.41
CA GLY A 32 12.34 -15.10 1.98
C GLY A 32 11.23 -14.28 2.62
N PHE A 33 10.06 -14.19 1.98
CA PHE A 33 8.88 -13.52 2.55
C PHE A 33 8.38 -14.19 3.83
N LEU A 34 8.37 -15.53 3.89
CA LEU A 34 7.97 -16.25 5.10
C LEU A 34 8.94 -16.05 6.28
N LYS A 35 10.18 -15.62 6.01
CA LYS A 35 11.20 -15.29 7.02
C LYS A 35 11.20 -13.80 7.41
N SER A 36 10.55 -12.93 6.64
CA SER A 36 10.43 -11.50 6.94
C SER A 36 9.22 -11.22 7.86
N LEU A 37 8.98 -9.95 8.21
CA LEU A 37 7.74 -9.50 8.86
C LEU A 37 7.33 -10.24 10.15
N LYS A 38 8.27 -10.51 11.07
CA LYS A 38 8.07 -11.31 12.30
C LYS A 38 6.84 -10.99 13.18
N GLY A 39 6.23 -9.80 13.06
CA GLY A 39 5.00 -9.40 13.78
C GLY A 39 3.68 -9.80 13.10
N VAL A 40 3.70 -10.19 11.82
CA VAL A 40 2.53 -10.64 11.08
C VAL A 40 2.25 -12.12 11.38
N LYS A 41 0.99 -12.47 11.61
CA LYS A 41 0.60 -13.81 12.05
C LYS A 41 0.23 -14.74 10.89
N ASN A 42 -0.15 -14.19 9.74
CA ASN A 42 -0.83 -14.93 8.68
C ASN A 42 -0.04 -15.07 7.38
N HIS A 43 1.30 -14.95 7.41
CA HIS A 43 2.16 -14.99 6.21
C HIS A 43 1.80 -16.08 5.20
N LYS A 44 1.66 -17.34 5.65
CA LYS A 44 1.30 -18.47 4.76
C LYS A 44 -0.06 -18.29 4.11
N ARG A 45 -1.08 -17.93 4.90
CA ARG A 45 -2.44 -17.65 4.41
C ARG A 45 -2.49 -16.46 3.45
N PHE A 46 -1.64 -15.46 3.69
CA PHE A 46 -1.53 -14.31 2.79
C PHE A 46 -0.96 -14.73 1.42
N ILE A 47 0.08 -15.57 1.39
CA ILE A 47 0.61 -16.12 0.13
C ILE A 47 -0.46 -16.94 -0.60
N GLU A 48 -1.16 -17.83 0.10
CA GLU A 48 -2.27 -18.62 -0.46
C GLU A 48 -3.35 -17.72 -1.06
N HIS A 49 -3.71 -16.63 -0.34
CA HIS A 49 -4.67 -15.64 -0.81
C HIS A 49 -4.21 -14.94 -2.10
N LEU A 50 -2.95 -14.51 -2.18
CA LEU A 50 -2.43 -13.88 -3.39
C LEU A 50 -2.37 -14.88 -4.56
N ALA A 51 -2.02 -16.13 -4.28
CA ALA A 51 -1.94 -17.21 -5.26
C ALA A 51 -3.31 -17.62 -5.83
N SER A 52 -4.40 -17.37 -5.09
CA SER A 52 -5.76 -17.67 -5.53
C SER A 52 -6.38 -16.58 -6.41
N ARG A 53 -5.69 -15.45 -6.66
CA ARG A 53 -6.18 -14.38 -7.52
C ARG A 53 -5.83 -14.64 -8.99
N GLU A 54 -6.64 -14.13 -9.92
CA GLU A 54 -6.38 -14.26 -11.36
C GLU A 54 -5.00 -13.70 -11.76
N ASP A 55 -4.58 -12.60 -11.12
CA ASP A 55 -3.29 -11.94 -11.33
C ASP A 55 -2.19 -12.45 -10.38
N LYS A 56 -2.27 -13.71 -9.93
CA LYS A 56 -1.34 -14.32 -8.96
C LYS A 56 0.14 -14.11 -9.26
N GLN A 57 0.57 -14.28 -10.51
CA GLN A 57 1.98 -14.13 -10.89
C GLN A 57 2.48 -12.71 -10.60
N ARG A 58 1.65 -11.73 -10.91
CA ARG A 58 1.93 -10.32 -10.64
C ARG A 58 1.97 -10.07 -9.14
N ARG A 59 0.97 -10.53 -8.38
CA ARG A 59 0.90 -10.30 -6.93
C ARG A 59 2.05 -10.93 -6.17
N LEU A 60 2.40 -12.18 -6.49
CA LEU A 60 3.54 -12.88 -5.90
C LEU A 60 4.88 -12.29 -6.34
N GLY A 61 4.96 -11.71 -7.55
CA GLY A 61 6.16 -11.02 -8.02
C GLY A 61 6.50 -9.73 -7.27
N PHE A 62 5.58 -9.22 -6.44
CA PHE A 62 5.74 -7.98 -5.70
C PHE A 62 5.72 -8.18 -4.16
N LEU A 63 6.08 -9.36 -3.67
CA LEU A 63 6.19 -9.62 -2.22
C LEU A 63 7.21 -8.70 -1.53
N ASN A 64 8.27 -8.32 -2.25
CA ASN A 64 9.27 -7.35 -1.82
C ASN A 64 8.71 -5.95 -1.53
N LEU A 65 7.48 -5.63 -1.96
CA LEU A 65 6.86 -4.34 -1.73
C LEU A 65 6.09 -4.28 -0.40
N VAL A 66 5.76 -5.42 0.21
CA VAL A 66 4.91 -5.49 1.42
C VAL A 66 5.57 -4.80 2.60
N GLU A 67 6.79 -5.21 2.97
CA GLU A 67 7.51 -4.66 4.12
C GLU A 67 7.80 -3.15 4.01
N PRO A 68 8.35 -2.62 2.90
CA PRO A 68 8.57 -1.17 2.80
C PRO A 68 7.27 -0.38 2.81
N THR A 69 6.16 -0.94 2.30
CA THR A 69 4.85 -0.28 2.34
C THR A 69 4.26 -0.28 3.75
N LEU A 70 4.47 -1.36 4.51
CA LEU A 70 4.01 -1.44 5.89
C LEU A 70 4.79 -0.51 6.82
N ASN A 71 6.11 -0.44 6.66
CA ASN A 71 6.99 0.33 7.55
C ASN A 71 7.11 1.82 7.16
N HIS A 72 7.11 2.12 5.86
CA HIS A 72 7.34 3.47 5.34
C HIS A 72 6.34 3.85 4.23
N PRO A 73 5.03 3.83 4.53
CA PRO A 73 4.00 4.24 3.57
C PRO A 73 4.14 5.71 3.20
N ASP A 74 3.67 6.07 2.01
CA ASP A 74 3.53 7.47 1.61
C ASP A 74 2.30 8.09 2.32
N PHE A 75 1.24 7.30 2.48
CA PHE A 75 0.09 7.63 3.30
C PHE A 75 -0.68 6.38 3.74
N VAL A 76 -1.44 6.51 4.82
CA VAL A 76 -2.30 5.48 5.41
C VAL A 76 -3.73 5.98 5.46
N MET A 77 -4.66 5.14 5.03
CA MET A 77 -6.09 5.38 5.08
C MET A 77 -6.72 4.42 6.09
N LEU A 78 -7.60 4.95 6.94
CA LEU A 78 -8.33 4.20 7.96
C LEU A 78 -9.83 4.28 7.70
N ASN A 79 -10.51 3.15 7.88
CA ASN A 79 -11.96 3.07 7.95
C ASN A 79 -12.31 2.51 9.34
N ASN A 80 -12.82 3.36 10.23
CA ASN A 80 -13.03 3.06 11.63
C ASN A 80 -14.01 1.89 11.83
N ASP A 81 -15.05 1.82 10.99
CA ASP A 81 -16.10 0.80 11.08
C ASP A 81 -15.64 -0.60 10.65
N VAL A 82 -14.58 -0.68 9.84
CA VAL A 82 -14.15 -1.93 9.19
C VAL A 82 -12.92 -2.53 9.90
N GLY A 83 -12.27 -1.78 10.79
CA GLY A 83 -11.06 -2.23 11.49
C GLY A 83 -9.90 -2.55 10.54
N ARG A 84 -9.91 -1.97 9.33
CA ARG A 84 -8.90 -2.18 8.29
C ARG A 84 -8.09 -0.92 8.05
N LYS A 85 -6.79 -1.11 7.81
CA LYS A 85 -5.88 -0.05 7.39
C LYS A 85 -5.43 -0.31 5.96
N LYS A 86 -5.28 0.75 5.18
CA LYS A 86 -4.77 0.69 3.80
C LYS A 86 -3.53 1.57 3.70
N TYR A 87 -2.41 0.95 3.39
CA TYR A 87 -1.11 1.59 3.22
C TYR A 87 -0.85 1.76 1.73
N ALA A 88 -0.58 2.99 1.30
CA ALA A 88 -0.22 3.29 -0.07
C ALA A 88 1.25 3.70 -0.14
N LYS A 89 1.98 3.14 -1.10
CA LYS A 89 3.36 3.52 -1.39
C LYS A 89 3.63 3.54 -2.89
N VAL A 90 4.45 4.47 -3.32
CA VAL A 90 4.86 4.62 -4.71
C VAL A 90 6.30 4.19 -4.89
N PHE A 91 6.52 3.40 -5.93
CA PHE A 91 7.83 2.91 -6.31
C PHE A 91 8.20 3.39 -7.72
N GLN A 92 9.47 3.70 -7.93
CA GLN A 92 10.03 4.04 -9.23
C GLN A 92 10.38 2.75 -9.99
N LYS A 93 9.91 2.62 -11.23
CA LYS A 93 10.29 1.56 -12.17
C LYS A 93 11.50 2.02 -12.99
N ASP A 94 12.29 1.07 -13.50
CA ASP A 94 13.51 1.33 -14.28
C ASP A 94 13.29 2.18 -15.55
N ASN A 95 12.07 2.21 -16.07
CA ASN A 95 11.70 2.98 -17.28
C ASN A 95 11.16 4.39 -16.98
N GLY A 96 11.42 4.94 -15.79
CA GLY A 96 10.93 6.25 -15.36
C GLY A 96 9.42 6.31 -15.07
N LYS A 97 8.71 5.17 -15.17
CA LYS A 97 7.32 5.04 -14.72
C LYS A 97 7.27 4.80 -13.23
N HIS A 98 6.07 4.89 -12.68
CA HIS A 98 5.82 4.65 -11.26
C HIS A 98 4.87 3.46 -11.09
N LEU A 99 4.98 2.79 -9.94
CA LEU A 99 4.08 1.74 -9.47
C LEU A 99 3.48 2.21 -8.15
N THR A 100 2.16 2.28 -8.04
CA THR A 100 1.51 2.46 -6.74
C THR A 100 1.11 1.10 -6.18
N TYR A 101 1.63 0.76 -5.01
CA TYR A 101 1.26 -0.44 -4.27
C TYR A 101 0.29 -0.08 -3.16
N LEU A 102 -0.77 -0.88 -3.02
CA LEU A 102 -1.74 -0.75 -1.93
C LEU A 102 -1.74 -2.03 -1.10
N LEU A 103 -1.38 -1.92 0.18
CA LEU A 103 -1.42 -3.00 1.14
C LEU A 103 -2.59 -2.79 2.10
N VAL A 104 -3.40 -3.82 2.28
CA VAL A 104 -4.54 -3.81 3.20
C VAL A 104 -4.25 -4.72 4.38
N THR A 105 -4.43 -4.22 5.60
CA THR A 105 -4.20 -4.96 6.84
C THR A 105 -5.40 -4.87 7.78
N ALA A 106 -5.41 -5.73 8.80
CA ALA A 106 -6.36 -5.73 9.91
C ALA A 106 -5.64 -6.14 11.22
N GLU A 107 -6.36 -6.06 12.35
CA GLU A 107 -5.86 -6.43 13.68
C GLU A 107 -4.53 -5.73 14.05
N ASP A 108 -4.48 -4.40 13.92
CA ASP A 108 -3.26 -3.62 14.15
C ASP A 108 -2.05 -4.20 13.40
N ASP A 109 -2.26 -4.43 12.11
CA ASP A 109 -1.22 -4.85 11.17
C ASP A 109 -0.70 -6.28 11.38
N LYS A 110 -1.27 -7.03 12.34
CA LYS A 110 -0.95 -8.44 12.58
C LYS A 110 -1.49 -9.34 11.47
N LEU A 111 -2.46 -8.88 10.68
CA LEU A 111 -3.09 -9.66 9.62
C LEU A 111 -3.01 -8.90 8.29
N LEU A 112 -2.29 -9.47 7.32
CA LEU A 112 -2.26 -8.99 5.93
C LEU A 112 -3.45 -9.53 5.15
N ILE A 113 -4.31 -8.66 4.62
CA ILE A 113 -5.54 -9.03 3.91
C ILE A 113 -5.27 -9.21 2.42
N THR A 114 -4.70 -8.19 1.76
CA THR A 114 -4.36 -8.24 0.34
C THR A 114 -3.25 -7.22 0.03
N GLY A 115 -2.43 -7.53 -0.98
CA GLY A 115 -1.53 -6.58 -1.63
C GLY A 115 -1.93 -6.42 -3.09
N ILE A 116 -2.08 -5.17 -3.55
CA ILE A 116 -2.51 -4.86 -4.91
C ILE A 116 -1.41 -4.01 -5.57
N PRO A 117 -0.68 -4.55 -6.56
CA PRO A 117 0.34 -3.80 -7.28
C PRO A 117 -0.25 -2.95 -8.41
N ASP A 118 0.40 -1.82 -8.67
CA ASP A 118 0.15 -0.94 -9.82
C ASP A 118 -1.31 -0.44 -9.89
N VAL A 119 -1.80 0.00 -8.74
CA VAL A 119 -3.15 0.50 -8.57
C VAL A 119 -3.34 1.79 -9.36
N ARG A 120 -4.46 1.90 -10.08
CA ARG A 120 -4.79 3.10 -10.86
C ARG A 120 -5.01 4.30 -9.94
N ARG A 121 -4.59 5.49 -10.38
CA ARG A 121 -4.81 6.75 -9.64
C ARG A 121 -6.28 6.97 -9.27
N SER A 122 -7.21 6.67 -10.17
CA SER A 122 -8.66 6.80 -9.90
C SER A 122 -9.14 5.91 -8.75
N TYR A 123 -8.56 4.72 -8.61
CA TYR A 123 -8.86 3.81 -7.49
C TYR A 123 -8.33 4.41 -6.18
N ILE A 124 -7.09 4.90 -6.17
CA ILE A 124 -6.52 5.57 -4.98
C ILE A 124 -7.35 6.79 -4.58
N ILE A 125 -7.78 7.62 -5.53
CA ILE A 125 -8.64 8.78 -5.26
C ILE A 125 -9.96 8.34 -4.63
N LYS A 126 -10.57 7.26 -5.13
CA LYS A 126 -11.78 6.69 -4.53
C LYS A 126 -11.52 6.26 -3.09
N GLU A 127 -10.46 5.50 -2.85
CA GLU A 127 -10.10 5.04 -1.50
C GLU A 127 -9.84 6.21 -0.52
N ILE A 128 -9.23 7.30 -0.99
CA ILE A 128 -9.02 8.54 -0.22
C ILE A 128 -10.35 9.19 0.17
N LYS A 129 -11.31 9.26 -0.77
CA LYS A 129 -12.63 9.84 -0.50
C LYS A 129 -13.41 9.00 0.53
N ASP A 130 -13.32 7.68 0.40
CA ASP A 130 -14.02 6.69 1.22
C ASP A 130 -13.36 6.46 2.60
N ALA A 131 -12.15 6.96 2.85
CA ALA A 131 -11.44 6.80 4.12
C ALA A 131 -11.97 7.78 5.17
N ASP A 132 -12.10 7.38 6.43
CA ASP A 132 -12.50 8.28 7.51
C ASP A 132 -11.35 9.22 7.90
N ILE A 133 -10.15 8.64 7.99
CA ILE A 133 -8.93 9.33 8.41
C ILE A 133 -7.80 8.98 7.45
N ILE A 134 -7.01 10.00 7.08
CA ILE A 134 -5.80 9.83 6.30
C ILE A 134 -4.61 10.42 7.04
N TYR A 135 -3.57 9.60 7.22
CA TYR A 135 -2.26 10.03 7.66
C TYR A 135 -1.33 10.10 6.46
N SER A 136 -0.98 11.32 6.05
CA SER A 136 -0.01 11.56 4.97
C SER A 136 1.38 11.77 5.55
N PHE A 137 2.37 11.10 4.96
CA PHE A 137 3.80 11.25 5.27
C PHE A 137 4.58 11.93 4.14
N ILE A 138 3.93 12.14 3.00
CA ILE A 138 4.46 12.96 1.91
C ILE A 138 4.28 14.43 2.25
N ARG A 139 5.34 15.21 2.01
CA ARG A 139 5.26 16.67 2.12
C ARG A 139 4.50 17.19 0.89
N PRO A 140 3.54 18.12 1.07
CA PRO A 140 3.08 18.93 -0.06
C PRO A 140 4.31 19.57 -0.70
N GLY A 141 4.36 19.58 -2.03
CA GLY A 141 5.51 20.03 -2.81
C GLY A 141 6.19 21.26 -2.21
N SER A 142 7.51 21.15 -2.01
CA SER A 142 8.38 22.28 -1.69
C SER A 142 8.45 23.25 -2.87
#